data_AF-A0A329BD05-F1
#
_entry.id   AF-A0A329BD05-F1
#
_cell.length_a   1.000
_cell.length_b   1.000
_cell.length_c   1.000
_cell.angle_alpha   90.00
_cell.angle_beta   90.00
_cell.angle_gamma   90.00
#
_symmetry.space_group_name_H-M   'P 1'
#
loop_
_entity.id
_entity.type
_entity.pdbx_description
1 polymer ?
#
loop_
_entity_poly.entity_id
_entity_poly.type
_entity_poly.pdbx_seq_one_letter_code
_entity_poly.pdbx_strand_id
1 'polypeptide(L)'
;MTNLSEFPNEPERRAEEDPGGPPTDVSKPIGDAIPTPVEPGLDQPLPPKGETPQPARDDDDGGNPLGETDTPAGVPSPGPSDFA
;
A
#
# COMPACT_ATOMS: atom_id res chain seq x y z
N MET A 1 -46.56 27.44 -43.12
CA MET A 1 -45.13 27.54 -42.79
C MET A 1 -44.72 26.22 -42.19
N THR A 2 -44.08 25.36 -42.99
CA THR A 2 -43.65 24.02 -42.56
C THR A 2 -42.17 24.11 -42.21
N ASN A 3 -41.82 24.01 -40.94
CA ASN A 3 -40.43 23.86 -40.51
C ASN A 3 -40.15 22.38 -40.32
N LEU A 4 -39.55 21.78 -41.34
CA LEU A 4 -38.99 20.44 -41.34
C LEU A 4 -37.57 20.55 -40.76
N SER A 5 -37.44 20.45 -39.43
CA SER A 5 -36.15 20.31 -38.75
C SER A 5 -36.02 18.88 -38.22
N GLU A 6 -35.97 17.92 -39.14
CA GLU A 6 -35.53 16.57 -38.83
C GLU A 6 -34.01 16.61 -38.67
N PHE A 7 -33.54 16.48 -37.43
CA PHE A 7 -32.13 16.25 -37.11
C PHE A 7 -31.76 14.85 -37.60
N PRO A 8 -30.91 14.70 -38.64
CA PRO A 8 -30.82 13.44 -39.38
C PRO A 8 -29.93 12.38 -38.70
N ASN A 9 -29.54 12.54 -37.42
CA ASN A 9 -28.52 11.70 -36.79
C ASN A 9 -28.73 11.48 -35.28
N GLU A 10 -29.95 11.49 -34.76
CA GLU A 10 -30.17 10.87 -33.45
C GLU A 10 -30.32 9.37 -33.67
N PRO A 11 -29.41 8.52 -33.15
CA PRO A 11 -29.68 7.09 -33.13
C PRO A 11 -30.96 6.88 -32.33
N GLU A 12 -31.95 6.23 -32.93
CA GLU A 12 -33.15 5.77 -32.22
C GLU A 12 -32.67 4.95 -31.02
N ARG A 13 -32.71 5.53 -29.81
CA ARG A 13 -32.46 4.77 -28.59
C ARG A 13 -33.58 3.75 -28.51
N ARG A 14 -33.26 2.50 -28.85
CA ARG A 14 -34.20 1.40 -28.67
C ARG A 14 -34.56 1.39 -27.19
N ALA A 15 -35.85 1.45 -26.89
CA ALA A 15 -36.37 1.34 -25.52
C ALA A 15 -36.07 -0.01 -24.85
N GLU A 16 -35.30 -0.88 -25.52
CA GLU A 16 -34.88 -2.22 -25.12
C GLU A 16 -33.38 -2.31 -24.80
N GLU A 17 -32.65 -1.18 -24.73
CA GLU A 17 -31.36 -1.19 -24.03
C GLU A 17 -31.62 -1.44 -22.55
N ASP A 18 -31.43 -2.70 -22.12
CA ASP A 18 -31.29 -3.08 -20.71
C ASP A 18 -30.35 -2.06 -20.05
N PRO A 19 -30.78 -1.32 -19.00
CA PRO A 19 -30.00 -0.25 -18.39
C PRO A 19 -28.64 -0.68 -17.83
N GLY A 20 -28.29 -1.97 -17.97
CA GLY A 20 -27.13 -2.59 -17.40
C GLY A 20 -27.38 -2.83 -15.93
N GLY A 21 -27.32 -4.09 -15.51
CA GLY A 21 -27.29 -4.41 -14.09
C GLY A 21 -26.12 -3.71 -13.39
N PRO A 22 -26.14 -3.62 -12.04
CA PRO A 22 -24.98 -3.15 -11.31
C PRO A 22 -23.75 -3.97 -11.72
N PRO A 23 -22.54 -3.36 -11.81
CA PRO A 23 -21.34 -4.07 -12.20
C PRO A 23 -21.19 -5.36 -11.38
N THR A 24 -21.24 -6.52 -12.06
CA THR A 24 -21.04 -7.82 -11.40
C THR A 24 -19.56 -8.08 -11.13
N ASP A 25 -18.69 -7.34 -11.81
CA ASP A 25 -17.25 -7.44 -11.64
C ASP A 25 -16.83 -6.73 -10.36
N VAL A 26 -16.25 -7.50 -9.43
CA VAL A 26 -15.61 -6.98 -8.24
C VAL A 26 -14.40 -6.16 -8.69
N SER A 27 -14.34 -4.88 -8.30
CA SER A 27 -13.22 -3.99 -8.64
C SER A 27 -11.89 -4.65 -8.28
N LYS A 28 -11.12 -5.04 -9.29
CA LYS A 28 -9.76 -5.56 -9.10
C LYS A 28 -8.89 -4.44 -8.51
N PRO A 29 -8.00 -4.75 -7.56
CA PRO A 29 -7.09 -3.74 -7.03
C PRO A 29 -6.25 -3.15 -8.17
N ILE A 30 -6.24 -1.83 -8.26
CA ILE A 30 -5.31 -1.11 -9.12
C ILE A 30 -3.92 -1.28 -8.48
N GLY A 31 -3.10 -2.16 -9.03
CA GLY A 31 -1.78 -2.42 -8.42
C GLY A 31 -1.18 -3.79 -8.76
N ASP A 32 -1.99 -4.77 -9.17
CA ASP A 32 -1.49 -6.09 -9.60
C ASP A 32 -0.64 -6.02 -10.88
N ALA A 33 -0.70 -4.89 -11.60
CA ALA A 33 0.13 -4.61 -12.77
C ALA A 33 1.53 -4.06 -12.41
N ILE A 34 1.77 -3.69 -11.14
CA ILE A 34 3.08 -3.25 -10.69
C ILE A 34 3.82 -4.46 -10.12
N PRO A 35 5.02 -4.79 -10.64
CA PRO A 35 5.84 -5.85 -10.07
C PRO A 35 6.06 -5.60 -8.58
N THR A 36 5.93 -6.66 -7.77
CA THR A 36 6.33 -6.60 -6.36
C THR A 36 7.78 -6.14 -6.26
N PRO A 37 8.11 -5.17 -5.39
CA PRO A 37 9.50 -4.77 -5.19
C PRO A 37 10.38 -5.97 -4.85
N VAL A 38 11.58 -6.00 -5.41
CA VAL A 38 12.59 -6.99 -5.03
C VAL A 38 13.24 -6.53 -3.73
N GLU A 39 13.29 -7.41 -2.74
CA GLU A 39 14.00 -7.14 -1.50
C GLU A 39 15.53 -7.19 -1.77
N PRO A 40 16.28 -6.12 -1.49
CA PRO A 40 17.73 -6.15 -1.65
C PRO A 40 18.33 -7.20 -0.71
N GLY A 41 19.13 -8.13 -1.26
CA GLY A 41 19.85 -9.13 -0.47
C GLY A 41 19.27 -10.54 -0.48
N LEU A 42 18.04 -10.75 -0.94
CA LEU A 42 17.44 -12.09 -0.99
C LEU A 42 18.10 -13.00 -2.04
N ASP A 43 18.46 -12.43 -3.18
CA ASP A 43 19.19 -13.12 -4.26
C ASP A 43 20.70 -13.16 -4.02
N GLN A 44 21.20 -12.58 -2.92
CA GLN A 44 22.61 -12.67 -2.56
C GLN A 44 22.86 -14.03 -1.89
N PRO A 45 24.00 -14.69 -2.18
CA PRO A 45 24.35 -15.90 -1.46
C PRO A 45 24.43 -15.61 0.03
N LEU A 46 23.95 -16.56 0.85
CA LEU A 46 24.19 -16.50 2.28
C LEU A 46 25.69 -16.39 2.54
N PRO A 47 26.12 -15.56 3.51
CA PRO A 47 27.50 -15.55 3.95
C PRO A 47 27.97 -16.96 4.34
N PRO A 48 29.25 -17.28 4.12
CA PRO A 48 29.80 -18.57 4.54
C PRO A 48 29.62 -18.75 6.04
N LYS A 49 29.19 -19.95 6.45
CA LYS A 49 29.05 -20.30 7.86
C LYS A 49 30.42 -20.21 8.54
N GLY A 50 30.52 -19.40 9.60
CA GLY A 50 31.72 -19.30 10.42
C GLY A 50 32.57 -18.05 10.20
N GLU A 51 32.30 -17.25 9.16
CA GLU A 51 32.76 -15.86 9.14
C GLU A 51 31.74 -15.04 9.91
N THR A 52 31.88 -15.01 11.24
CA THR A 52 31.29 -13.90 12.00
C THR A 52 31.90 -12.63 11.42
N PRO A 53 31.09 -11.71 10.85
CA PRO A 53 31.59 -10.36 10.60
C PRO A 53 32.20 -9.90 11.92
N GLN A 54 33.43 -9.39 11.90
CA GLN A 54 33.90 -8.66 13.06
C GLN A 54 32.82 -7.60 13.30
N PRO A 55 32.26 -7.48 14.53
CA PRO A 55 31.40 -6.36 14.81
C PRO A 55 32.18 -5.13 14.36
N ALA A 56 31.56 -4.35 13.48
CA ALA A 56 32.08 -3.02 13.22
C ALA A 56 32.29 -2.44 14.61
N ARG A 57 33.55 -2.09 14.92
CA ARG A 57 33.78 -1.33 16.13
C ARG A 57 33.13 0.01 15.85
N ASP A 58 31.86 0.10 16.24
CA ASP A 58 31.28 1.36 16.65
C ASP A 58 32.02 1.69 17.95
N ASP A 59 33.25 2.20 17.78
CA ASP A 59 33.95 2.95 18.80
C ASP A 59 33.19 4.29 18.95
N ASP A 60 31.94 4.24 19.40
CA ASP A 60 31.27 5.35 20.10
C ASP A 60 29.97 4.89 20.78
N ASP A 61 29.78 5.48 21.95
CA ASP A 61 28.56 5.53 22.76
C ASP A 61 28.14 4.30 23.58
N GLY A 62 28.57 4.37 24.84
CA GLY A 62 28.15 3.46 25.89
C GLY A 62 26.65 3.53 26.17
N GLY A 63 26.06 2.34 26.31
CA GLY A 63 25.27 2.05 27.49
C GLY A 63 23.81 2.50 27.54
N ASN A 64 23.18 2.92 26.44
CA ASN A 64 21.72 3.09 26.45
C ASN A 64 21.00 1.79 26.02
N PRO A 65 20.24 1.13 26.91
CA PRO A 65 19.42 -0.01 26.52
C PRO A 65 18.32 0.44 25.53
N LEU A 66 18.06 -0.39 24.51
CA LEU A 66 17.13 -0.20 23.38
C LEU A 66 15.65 0.10 23.74
N GLY A 67 15.33 0.43 24.99
CA GLY A 67 13.99 0.76 25.49
C GLY A 67 13.85 2.17 26.06
N GLU A 68 14.95 2.92 26.23
CA GLU A 68 14.93 4.28 26.79
C GLU A 68 14.89 5.32 25.67
N THR A 69 13.95 5.18 24.74
CA THR A 69 13.70 6.25 23.77
C THR A 69 12.98 7.38 24.51
N ASP A 70 13.67 8.53 24.65
CA ASP A 70 13.08 9.76 25.16
C ASP A 70 11.79 10.04 24.38
N THR A 71 10.68 9.93 25.10
CA THR A 71 9.35 10.01 24.52
C THR A 71 9.12 11.47 24.10
N PRO A 72 8.81 11.76 22.82
CA PRO A 72 8.78 13.14 22.34
C PRO A 72 7.78 13.99 23.13
N ALA A 73 8.11 15.27 23.30
CA ALA A 73 7.30 16.21 24.06
C ALA A 73 5.83 16.17 23.59
N GLY A 74 4.92 15.84 24.51
CA GLY A 74 3.48 15.75 24.26
C GLY A 74 2.91 14.34 24.17
N VAL A 75 3.74 13.30 24.21
CA VAL A 75 3.24 11.92 24.32
C VAL A 75 2.97 11.60 25.80
N PRO A 76 1.75 11.17 26.17
CA PRO A 76 1.42 10.80 27.54
C PRO A 76 2.11 9.49 27.94
N SER A 77 2.43 9.36 29.22
CA SER A 77 2.99 8.13 29.77
C SER A 77 2.04 6.94 29.56
N PRO A 78 2.57 5.71 29.38
CA PRO A 78 1.74 4.51 29.31
C PRO A 78 0.78 4.40 30.50
N GLY A 79 -0.48 4.08 30.21
CA GLY A 79 -1.50 3.87 31.24
C GLY A 79 -1.34 2.53 31.96
N PRO A 80 -2.07 2.32 33.08
CA PRO A 80 -2.11 1.01 33.73
C PRO A 80 -2.67 -0.05 32.78
N SER A 81 -2.09 -1.24 32.82
CA SER A 81 -2.53 -2.39 32.02
C SER A 81 -3.85 -2.93 32.59
N ASP A 82 -4.90 -2.98 31.76
CA ASP A 82 -6.25 -3.47 32.13
C ASP A 82 -6.42 -4.99 31.88
N PHE A 83 -5.31 -5.72 31.75
CA PHE A 83 -5.31 -7.18 31.51
C PHE A 83 -5.44 -7.99 32.82
N ALA A 84 -6.34 -7.60 33.72
CA ALA A 84 -6.55 -8.24 35.03
C ALA A 84 -7.97 -8.77 35.21
#